data_AF-A0AAD5QAX0-F1
#
_entry.id   AF-A0AAD5QAX0-F1
#
_cell.length_a   1.000
_cell.length_b   1.000
_cell.length_c   1.000
_cell.angle_alpha   90.00
_cell.angle_beta   90.00
_cell.angle_gamma   90.00
#
_symmetry.space_group_name_H-M   'P 1'
#
loop_
_entity.id
_entity.type
_entity.pdbx_description
1 polymer ?
#
loop_
_entity_poly.entity_id
_entity_poly.type
_entity_poly.pdbx_seq_one_letter_code
_entity_poly.pdbx_strand_id
1 'polypeptide(L)'
;MTDRVTIAVDLDHALAQLLHAAVAWHNETLSKDLRVDALTAADWRRQLFGGADVEETFLQSPQFKSHVAAVAGASEVLKPLRKYFTLYAVTDRPRIVEKATREWLDEHFPGVFDKVLFLDEDNKDELVARKKEIYEDFKVKIAVGADADLLAKSTEEVDHAVLVGSVPWGKEASPGKALVAADWAAAKDVLEKLIQELNLKPSEKVFHGPKLSKYTDDQVTVSTRKPASFYANIINSKFVIQKQETIRLHASNYAIATAIQAAETVKQQQHAVVSKISTRSFYRKNKSGSGYAQRIPKIEIELQKLAAKA
;
A
#
# COMPACT_ATOMS: atom_id res chain seq x y z
N MET A 1 -3.79 -25.04 -10.08
CA MET A 1 -3.87 -23.78 -10.85
C MET A 1 -2.50 -23.14 -10.77
N THR A 2 -1.91 -22.73 -11.88
CA THR A 2 -0.62 -22.04 -11.86
C THR A 2 -0.85 -20.64 -11.33
N ASP A 3 -0.22 -20.28 -10.21
CA ASP A 3 -0.36 -18.94 -9.64
C ASP A 3 0.21 -17.90 -10.63
N ARG A 4 -0.62 -16.90 -10.99
CA ARG A 4 -0.18 -15.77 -11.80
C ARG A 4 0.92 -15.01 -11.06
N VAL A 5 1.88 -14.45 -11.78
CA VAL A 5 2.95 -13.65 -11.20
C VAL A 5 2.37 -12.42 -10.50
N THR A 6 2.84 -12.11 -9.29
CA THR A 6 2.37 -10.96 -8.52
C THR A 6 3.14 -9.70 -8.91
N ILE A 7 2.39 -8.65 -9.27
CA ILE A 7 2.89 -7.28 -9.42
C ILE A 7 2.34 -6.42 -8.27
N ALA A 8 3.22 -5.67 -7.60
CA ALA A 8 2.85 -4.60 -6.69
C ALA A 8 3.05 -3.24 -7.39
N VAL A 9 2.02 -2.40 -7.37
CA VAL A 9 2.04 -1.07 -8.00
C VAL A 9 1.79 -0.01 -6.94
N ASP A 10 2.72 0.94 -6.81
CA ASP A 10 2.54 2.09 -5.94
C ASP A 10 1.32 2.89 -6.38
N LEU A 11 0.47 3.26 -5.42
CA LEU A 11 -0.74 4.02 -5.68
C LEU A 11 -0.41 5.49 -5.90
N ASP A 12 0.23 6.10 -4.91
CA ASP A 12 0.53 7.52 -4.95
C ASP A 12 1.69 7.79 -5.92
N HIS A 13 1.49 8.78 -6.79
CA HIS A 13 2.41 9.21 -7.87
C HIS A 13 2.51 8.28 -9.08
N ALA A 14 2.26 6.97 -8.93
CA ALA A 14 2.22 6.04 -10.08
C ALA A 14 0.80 5.79 -10.62
N LEU A 15 -0.22 5.72 -9.77
CA LEU A 15 -1.63 5.57 -10.18
C LEU A 15 -2.46 6.83 -9.92
N ALA A 16 -2.16 7.55 -8.84
CA ALA A 16 -2.89 8.70 -8.37
C ALA A 16 -2.02 9.96 -8.40
N GLN A 17 -2.57 11.07 -8.91
CA GLN A 17 -1.91 12.38 -8.95
C GLN A 17 -2.00 13.09 -7.59
N LEU A 18 -1.57 12.43 -6.51
CA LEU A 18 -1.75 12.92 -5.14
C LEU A 18 -1.10 14.29 -4.90
N LEU A 19 0.08 14.57 -5.46
CA LEU A 19 0.75 15.87 -5.30
C LEU A 19 -0.07 17.02 -5.90
N HIS A 20 -0.69 16.80 -7.06
CA HIS A 20 -1.51 17.82 -7.71
C HIS A 20 -2.72 18.18 -6.83
N ALA A 21 -3.40 17.16 -6.28
CA ALA A 21 -4.53 17.38 -5.37
C ALA A 21 -4.10 18.06 -4.06
N ALA A 22 -2.96 17.66 -3.49
CA ALA A 22 -2.45 18.23 -2.24
C ALA A 22 -2.02 19.70 -2.43
N VAL A 23 -1.31 20.01 -3.52
CA VAL A 23 -0.90 21.38 -3.85
C VAL A 23 -2.11 22.26 -4.16
N ALA A 24 -3.09 21.76 -4.93
CA ALA A 24 -4.31 22.50 -5.21
C ALA A 24 -5.08 22.85 -3.92
N TRP A 25 -5.26 21.85 -3.03
CA TRP A 25 -5.89 22.08 -1.72
C TRP A 25 -5.13 23.08 -0.87
N HIS A 26 -3.80 22.98 -0.81
CA HIS A 26 -2.97 23.89 -0.02
C HIS A 26 -3.04 25.32 -0.57
N ASN A 27 -3.02 25.49 -1.88
CA ASN A 27 -3.14 26.81 -2.53
C ASN A 27 -4.50 27.45 -2.26
N GLU A 28 -5.58 26.66 -2.37
CA GLU A 28 -6.94 27.12 -2.07
C GLU A 28 -7.09 27.48 -0.58
N THR A 29 -6.61 26.63 0.33
CA THR A 29 -6.77 26.80 1.78
C THR A 29 -5.95 27.96 2.33
N LEU A 30 -4.73 28.16 1.81
CA LEU A 30 -3.80 29.17 2.32
C LEU A 30 -3.64 30.39 1.40
N SER A 31 -4.43 30.49 0.33
CA SER A 31 -4.32 31.55 -0.69
C SER A 31 -2.89 31.72 -1.21
N LYS A 32 -2.26 30.59 -1.58
CA LYS A 32 -0.89 30.52 -2.11
C LYS A 32 -0.89 30.09 -3.59
N ASP A 33 0.25 30.23 -4.26
CA ASP A 33 0.47 29.76 -5.63
C ASP A 33 1.72 28.86 -5.71
N LEU A 34 1.66 27.73 -5.00
CA LEU A 34 2.71 26.72 -5.05
C LEU A 34 2.52 25.84 -6.30
N ARG A 35 3.60 25.50 -7.00
CA ARG A 35 3.61 24.50 -8.08
C ARG A 35 4.14 23.16 -7.57
N VAL A 36 3.69 22.05 -8.16
CA VAL A 36 4.17 20.69 -7.81
C VAL A 36 5.70 20.58 -7.94
N ASP A 37 6.29 21.21 -8.96
CA ASP A 37 7.75 21.21 -9.17
C ASP A 37 8.56 21.90 -8.05
N ALA A 38 7.91 22.67 -7.18
CA ALA A 38 8.55 23.29 -6.02
C ALA A 38 8.77 22.31 -4.86
N LEU A 39 8.19 21.11 -4.93
CA LEU A 39 8.37 20.05 -3.92
C LEU A 39 9.67 19.28 -4.20
N THR A 40 10.79 19.77 -3.70
CA THR A 40 12.12 19.22 -4.07
C THR A 40 12.60 18.06 -3.19
N ALA A 41 11.82 17.66 -2.19
CA ALA A 41 12.19 16.61 -1.25
C ALA A 41 11.12 15.51 -1.14
N ALA A 42 11.57 14.28 -0.89
CA ALA A 42 10.70 13.13 -0.63
C ALA A 42 9.80 13.31 0.61
N ASP A 43 10.21 14.18 1.55
CA ASP A 43 9.39 14.60 2.69
C ASP A 43 8.45 15.77 2.33
N TRP A 44 7.77 15.63 1.19
CA TRP A 44 6.89 16.67 0.65
C TRP A 44 5.70 16.95 1.57
N ARG A 45 5.25 15.94 2.34
CA ARG A 45 4.16 16.09 3.32
C ARG A 45 4.56 17.11 4.39
N ARG A 46 5.78 17.04 4.93
CA ARG A 46 6.28 18.03 5.88
C ARG A 46 6.46 19.40 5.22
N GLN A 47 6.97 19.46 4.00
CA GLN A 47 7.14 20.71 3.25
C GLN A 47 5.79 21.41 3.00
N LEU A 48 4.75 20.65 2.67
CA LEU A 48 3.45 21.19 2.29
C LEU A 48 2.53 21.45 3.49
N PHE A 49 2.48 20.53 4.45
CA PHE A 49 1.52 20.59 5.56
C PHE A 49 2.12 21.19 6.84
N GLY A 50 3.43 21.12 7.04
CA GLY A 50 4.10 21.63 8.25
C GLY A 50 3.80 20.84 9.53
N GLY A 51 2.83 19.91 9.52
CA GLY A 51 2.44 19.06 10.65
C GLY A 51 1.27 18.13 10.33
N ALA A 52 1.05 17.14 11.21
CA ALA A 52 0.06 16.08 11.02
C ALA A 52 -1.41 16.57 11.01
N ASP A 53 -1.73 17.65 11.75
CA ASP A 53 -3.10 18.18 11.84
C ASP A 53 -3.57 18.74 10.49
N VAL A 54 -2.67 19.41 9.76
CA VAL A 54 -2.96 19.97 8.43
C VAL A 54 -3.09 18.86 7.40
N GLU A 55 -2.25 17.83 7.49
CA GLU A 55 -2.37 16.63 6.66
C GLU A 55 -3.72 15.93 6.89
N GLU A 56 -4.14 15.75 8.15
CA GLU A 56 -5.42 15.12 8.47
C GLU A 56 -6.60 15.94 7.92
N THR A 57 -6.49 17.28 7.95
CA THR A 57 -7.47 18.17 7.32
C THR A 57 -7.55 17.96 5.81
N PHE A 58 -6.41 17.89 5.12
CA PHE A 58 -6.36 17.57 3.70
C PHE A 58 -7.00 16.20 3.40
N LEU A 59 -6.66 15.16 4.16
CA LEU A 59 -7.17 13.81 3.98
C LEU A 59 -8.70 13.71 4.18
N GLN A 60 -9.28 14.63 4.94
CA GLN A 60 -10.73 14.74 5.13
C GLN A 60 -11.41 15.65 4.10
N SER A 61 -10.65 16.41 3.32
CA SER A 61 -11.16 17.37 2.34
C SER A 61 -11.83 16.71 1.12
N PRO A 62 -12.73 17.42 0.43
CA PRO A 62 -13.24 17.01 -0.88
C PRO A 62 -12.14 16.84 -1.93
N GLN A 63 -11.07 17.63 -1.85
CA GLN A 63 -9.93 17.59 -2.78
C GLN A 63 -9.26 16.21 -2.74
N PHE A 64 -9.03 15.66 -1.55
CA PHE A 64 -8.51 14.30 -1.40
C PHE A 64 -9.55 13.24 -1.77
N LYS A 65 -10.78 13.37 -1.28
CA LYS A 65 -11.81 12.32 -1.41
C LYS A 65 -12.32 12.13 -2.83
N SER A 66 -12.35 13.19 -3.65
CA SER A 66 -13.03 13.15 -4.95
C SER A 66 -12.26 13.80 -6.09
N HIS A 67 -11.21 14.59 -5.82
CA HIS A 67 -10.49 15.34 -6.87
C HIS A 67 -9.05 14.87 -7.11
N VAL A 68 -8.65 13.73 -6.54
CA VAL A 68 -7.39 13.09 -6.90
C VAL A 68 -7.57 12.43 -8.26
N ALA A 69 -6.97 12.98 -9.31
CA ALA A 69 -7.04 12.39 -10.64
C ALA A 69 -6.20 11.11 -10.74
N ALA A 70 -6.64 10.14 -11.55
CA ALA A 70 -5.79 9.02 -11.95
C ALA A 70 -4.69 9.48 -12.93
N VAL A 71 -3.55 8.78 -12.93
CA VAL A 71 -2.51 8.97 -13.93
C VAL A 71 -3.00 8.40 -15.25
N ALA A 72 -2.89 9.19 -16.33
CA ALA A 72 -3.39 8.82 -17.65
C ALA A 72 -2.75 7.53 -18.18
N GLY A 73 -3.55 6.68 -18.81
CA GLY A 73 -3.10 5.43 -19.44
C GLY A 73 -2.89 4.25 -18.47
N ALA A 74 -2.90 4.48 -17.15
CA ALA A 74 -2.60 3.44 -16.17
C ALA A 74 -3.62 2.29 -16.20
N SER A 75 -4.92 2.63 -16.27
CA SER A 75 -6.02 1.66 -16.23
C SER A 75 -6.05 0.82 -17.52
N GLU A 76 -5.85 1.49 -18.65
CA GLU A 76 -5.80 0.90 -19.99
C GLU A 76 -4.65 -0.11 -20.14
N VAL A 77 -3.52 0.16 -19.49
CA VAL A 77 -2.34 -0.71 -19.52
C VAL A 77 -2.49 -1.88 -18.53
N LEU A 78 -2.93 -1.62 -17.29
CA LEU A 78 -2.97 -2.66 -16.26
C LEU A 78 -4.13 -3.65 -16.45
N LYS A 79 -5.29 -3.21 -16.95
CA LYS A 79 -6.48 -4.05 -17.06
C LYS A 79 -6.27 -5.30 -17.94
N PRO A 80 -5.70 -5.22 -19.17
CA PRO A 80 -5.42 -6.39 -19.99
C PRO A 80 -4.34 -7.30 -19.40
N LEU A 81 -3.43 -6.75 -18.60
CA LEU A 81 -2.31 -7.46 -18.00
C LEU A 81 -2.73 -8.43 -16.88
N ARG A 82 -3.96 -8.31 -16.36
CA ARG A 82 -4.55 -9.28 -15.42
C ARG A 82 -4.51 -10.71 -15.95
N LYS A 83 -4.50 -10.95 -17.26
CA LYS A 83 -4.40 -12.33 -17.76
C LYS A 83 -3.06 -12.99 -17.44
N TYR A 84 -2.01 -12.21 -17.21
CA TYR A 84 -0.68 -12.72 -16.84
C TYR A 84 -0.38 -12.56 -15.35
N PHE A 85 -0.95 -11.52 -14.72
CA PHE A 85 -0.53 -11.07 -13.41
C PHE A 85 -1.67 -11.02 -12.39
N THR A 86 -1.31 -11.27 -11.13
CA THR A 86 -2.06 -10.82 -9.95
C THR A 86 -1.59 -9.42 -9.61
N LEU A 87 -2.52 -8.46 -9.51
CA LEU A 87 -2.20 -7.04 -9.37
C LEU A 87 -2.56 -6.53 -7.97
N TYR A 88 -1.58 -6.03 -7.23
CA TYR A 88 -1.79 -5.39 -5.93
C TYR A 88 -1.44 -3.90 -5.99
N ALA A 89 -2.33 -3.06 -5.46
CA ALA A 89 -2.02 -1.65 -5.21
C ALA A 89 -1.35 -1.51 -3.84
N VAL A 90 -0.30 -0.70 -3.72
CA VAL A 90 0.44 -0.46 -2.47
C VAL A 90 0.44 1.03 -2.16
N THR A 91 0.14 1.41 -0.92
CA THR A 91 0.06 2.84 -0.53
C THR A 91 0.59 3.07 0.89
N ASP A 92 1.16 4.25 1.11
CA ASP A 92 1.61 4.73 2.42
C ASP A 92 0.55 5.59 3.14
N ARG A 93 -0.61 5.81 2.49
CA ARG A 93 -1.74 6.55 3.05
C ARG A 93 -2.14 5.97 4.41
N PRO A 94 -2.51 6.83 5.37
CA PRO A 94 -2.93 6.36 6.68
C PRO A 94 -4.25 5.59 6.61
N ARG A 95 -4.44 4.64 7.53
CA ARG A 95 -5.64 3.78 7.57
C ARG A 95 -6.96 4.56 7.70
N ILE A 96 -6.94 5.79 8.20
CA ILE A 96 -8.14 6.65 8.32
C ILE A 96 -8.80 6.93 6.96
N VAL A 97 -8.02 6.91 5.86
CA VAL A 97 -8.53 7.12 4.49
C VAL A 97 -8.65 5.84 3.68
N GLU A 98 -8.60 4.68 4.34
CA GLU A 98 -8.68 3.39 3.64
C GLU A 98 -9.95 3.24 2.81
N LYS A 99 -11.10 3.70 3.34
CA LYS A 99 -12.39 3.61 2.66
C LYS A 99 -12.38 4.40 1.36
N ALA A 100 -12.04 5.69 1.47
CA ALA A 100 -11.95 6.59 0.33
C ALA A 100 -10.94 6.08 -0.70
N THR A 101 -9.80 5.51 -0.27
CA THR A 101 -8.78 4.97 -1.17
C THR A 101 -9.30 3.76 -1.95
N ARG A 102 -10.05 2.85 -1.30
CA ARG A 102 -10.66 1.70 -1.97
C ARG A 102 -11.77 2.10 -2.94
N GLU A 103 -12.62 3.04 -2.54
CA GLU A 103 -13.68 3.60 -3.38
C GLU A 103 -13.08 4.27 -4.62
N TRP A 104 -12.02 5.06 -4.43
CA TRP A 104 -11.27 5.70 -5.51
C TRP A 104 -10.67 4.68 -6.48
N LEU A 105 -10.09 3.58 -5.99
CA LEU A 105 -9.58 2.50 -6.84
C LEU A 105 -10.70 1.79 -7.62
N ASP A 106 -11.86 1.55 -6.99
CA ASP A 106 -13.00 0.93 -7.69
C ASP A 106 -13.55 1.82 -8.81
N GLU A 107 -13.50 3.14 -8.61
CA GLU A 107 -13.94 4.13 -9.60
C GLU A 107 -12.97 4.24 -10.79
N HIS A 108 -11.67 4.39 -10.53
CA HIS A 108 -10.66 4.67 -11.56
C HIS A 108 -10.04 3.40 -12.17
N PHE A 109 -10.04 2.30 -11.42
CA PHE A 109 -9.42 1.02 -11.79
C PHE A 109 -10.40 -0.16 -11.63
N PRO A 110 -11.62 -0.08 -12.21
CA PRO A 110 -12.67 -1.05 -11.98
C PRO A 110 -12.25 -2.46 -12.42
N GLY A 111 -12.16 -3.36 -11.44
CA GLY A 111 -11.78 -4.76 -11.65
C GLY A 111 -10.32 -4.96 -12.08
N VAL A 112 -9.43 -4.00 -11.82
CA VAL A 112 -8.00 -4.09 -12.15
C VAL A 112 -7.19 -4.75 -11.04
N PHE A 113 -7.41 -4.38 -9.78
CA PHE A 113 -6.60 -4.84 -8.65
C PHE A 113 -7.28 -5.98 -7.90
N ASP A 114 -6.48 -6.95 -7.46
CA ASP A 114 -6.90 -8.08 -6.63
C ASP A 114 -6.94 -7.70 -5.14
N LYS A 115 -6.02 -6.83 -4.69
CA LYS A 115 -5.91 -6.31 -3.32
C LYS A 115 -5.31 -4.90 -3.29
N VAL A 116 -5.55 -4.19 -2.19
CA VAL A 116 -4.82 -2.97 -1.81
C VAL A 116 -4.10 -3.23 -0.48
N LEU A 117 -2.84 -2.81 -0.40
CA LEU A 117 -1.93 -3.07 0.70
C LEU A 117 -1.48 -1.73 1.30
N PHE A 118 -1.86 -1.49 2.55
CA PHE A 118 -1.50 -0.27 3.28
C PHE A 118 -0.26 -0.52 4.11
N LEU A 119 0.74 0.35 3.93
CA LEU A 119 1.99 0.33 4.69
C LEU A 119 1.79 1.00 6.05
N ASP A 120 1.17 2.18 6.06
CA ASP A 120 0.85 2.99 7.23
C ASP A 120 2.07 3.30 8.15
N GLU A 121 3.17 3.77 7.55
CA GLU A 121 4.44 4.11 8.23
C GLU A 121 4.88 5.56 7.94
N ASP A 122 5.31 6.31 8.97
CA ASP A 122 5.78 7.71 8.86
C ASP A 122 7.25 7.83 8.46
N ASN A 123 8.08 6.90 8.92
CA ASN A 123 9.52 6.98 8.71
C ASN A 123 9.92 6.32 7.40
N LYS A 124 10.77 6.98 6.59
CA LYS A 124 11.24 6.45 5.30
C LYS A 124 11.93 5.08 5.41
N ASP A 125 12.74 4.85 6.45
CA ASP A 125 13.42 3.57 6.65
C ASP A 125 12.43 2.47 7.06
N GLU A 126 11.42 2.81 7.86
CA GLU A 126 10.32 1.89 8.22
C GLU A 126 9.45 1.57 7.01
N LEU A 127 9.15 2.57 6.18
CA LEU A 127 8.42 2.42 4.92
C LEU A 127 9.11 1.45 3.96
N VAL A 128 10.44 1.62 3.77
CA VAL A 128 11.23 0.69 2.96
C VAL A 128 11.20 -0.73 3.54
N ALA A 129 11.40 -0.86 4.85
CA ALA A 129 11.36 -2.17 5.51
C ALA A 129 9.99 -2.84 5.35
N ARG A 130 8.91 -2.06 5.51
CA ARG A 130 7.53 -2.52 5.37
C ARG A 130 7.22 -2.94 3.93
N LYS A 131 7.69 -2.20 2.93
CA LYS A 131 7.56 -2.60 1.52
C LYS A 131 8.26 -3.92 1.24
N LYS A 132 9.51 -4.09 1.67
CA LYS A 132 10.25 -5.35 1.51
C LYS A 132 9.49 -6.52 2.13
N GLU A 133 8.97 -6.33 3.34
CA GLU A 133 8.14 -7.32 4.01
C GLU A 133 6.88 -7.67 3.22
N ILE A 134 6.15 -6.68 2.71
CA ILE A 134 4.95 -6.92 1.91
C ILE A 134 5.32 -7.66 0.63
N TYR A 135 6.42 -7.30 -0.01
CA TYR A 135 6.87 -7.97 -1.22
C TYR A 135 7.21 -9.45 -0.98
N GLU A 136 7.83 -9.77 0.15
CA GLU A 136 8.08 -11.15 0.58
C GLU A 136 6.76 -11.90 0.88
N ASP A 137 5.91 -11.34 1.75
CA ASP A 137 4.66 -11.97 2.21
C ASP A 137 3.70 -12.28 1.04
N PHE A 138 3.66 -11.39 0.04
CA PHE A 138 2.81 -11.50 -1.13
C PHE A 138 3.51 -12.09 -2.38
N LYS A 139 4.75 -12.55 -2.23
CA LYS A 139 5.57 -13.13 -3.31
C LYS A 139 5.61 -12.24 -4.55
N VAL A 140 5.79 -10.95 -4.33
CA VAL A 140 5.90 -9.94 -5.39
C VAL A 140 7.15 -10.20 -6.20
N LYS A 141 7.00 -10.36 -7.51
CA LYS A 141 8.12 -10.52 -8.45
C LYS A 141 8.43 -9.25 -9.21
N ILE A 142 7.43 -8.39 -9.39
CA ILE A 142 7.59 -7.13 -10.11
C ILE A 142 7.01 -6.02 -9.24
N ALA A 143 7.80 -5.00 -8.96
CA ALA A 143 7.35 -3.80 -8.27
C ALA A 143 7.38 -2.60 -9.22
N VAL A 144 6.31 -1.80 -9.20
CA VAL A 144 6.15 -0.61 -10.05
C VAL A 144 5.98 0.62 -9.17
N GLY A 145 6.74 1.69 -9.41
CA GLY A 145 6.63 2.93 -8.65
C GLY A 145 7.17 4.14 -9.40
N ALA A 146 7.03 5.34 -8.81
CA ALA A 146 7.45 6.62 -9.42
C ALA A 146 8.60 7.32 -8.67
N ASP A 147 8.87 6.94 -7.43
CA ASP A 147 10.02 7.43 -6.63
C ASP A 147 11.20 6.47 -6.81
N ALA A 148 12.20 6.88 -7.61
CA ALA A 148 13.35 6.05 -7.96
C ALA A 148 14.16 5.60 -6.75
N ASP A 149 14.39 6.49 -5.77
CA ASP A 149 15.16 6.19 -4.56
C ASP A 149 14.43 5.17 -3.67
N LEU A 150 13.13 5.37 -3.46
CA LEU A 150 12.30 4.49 -2.66
C LEU A 150 12.14 3.12 -3.34
N LEU A 151 11.91 3.13 -4.66
CA LEU A 151 11.77 1.92 -5.45
C LEU A 151 13.06 1.11 -5.45
N ALA A 152 14.22 1.72 -5.71
CA ALA A 152 15.51 1.04 -5.71
C ALA A 152 15.79 0.35 -4.35
N LYS A 153 15.54 1.05 -3.24
CA LYS A 153 15.75 0.51 -1.89
C LYS A 153 14.76 -0.61 -1.54
N SER A 154 13.49 -0.46 -1.90
CA SER A 154 12.45 -1.44 -1.55
C SER A 154 12.46 -2.70 -2.42
N THR A 155 13.15 -2.66 -3.56
CA THR A 155 13.14 -3.76 -4.54
C THR A 155 14.44 -4.56 -4.63
N GLU A 156 15.39 -4.34 -3.72
CA GLU A 156 16.68 -5.08 -3.69
C GLU A 156 16.50 -6.59 -3.87
N GLU A 157 15.47 -7.18 -3.24
CA GLU A 157 15.18 -8.62 -3.25
C GLU A 157 14.03 -9.03 -4.18
N VAL A 158 13.43 -8.08 -4.91
CA VAL A 158 12.37 -8.36 -5.90
C VAL A 158 13.00 -8.64 -7.27
N ASP A 159 12.50 -9.62 -8.02
CA ASP A 159 13.07 -10.02 -9.32
C ASP A 159 13.23 -8.82 -10.27
N HIS A 160 12.17 -8.02 -10.45
CA HIS A 160 12.16 -6.86 -11.33
C HIS A 160 11.55 -5.61 -10.68
N ALA A 161 12.06 -4.44 -11.06
CA ALA A 161 11.51 -3.14 -10.71
C ALA A 161 11.22 -2.34 -11.98
N VAL A 162 10.12 -1.59 -11.99
CA VAL A 162 9.74 -0.70 -13.09
C VAL A 162 9.48 0.70 -12.53
N LEU A 163 10.27 1.67 -12.98
CA LEU A 163 10.05 3.08 -12.67
C LEU A 163 9.12 3.67 -13.73
N VAL A 164 7.95 4.17 -13.33
CA VAL A 164 6.98 4.80 -14.24
C VAL A 164 6.81 6.28 -13.88
N GLY A 165 7.02 7.15 -14.88
CA GLY A 165 7.00 8.58 -14.67
C GLY A 165 8.12 9.06 -13.76
N SER A 166 7.89 10.18 -13.07
CA SER A 166 8.81 10.71 -12.09
C SER A 166 8.10 11.59 -11.07
N VAL A 167 8.66 11.59 -9.85
CA VAL A 167 8.34 12.57 -8.82
C VAL A 167 9.28 13.79 -8.93
N PRO A 168 8.89 14.98 -8.45
CA PRO A 168 9.71 16.19 -8.62
C PRO A 168 11.11 16.10 -7.99
N TRP A 169 11.28 15.36 -6.89
CA TRP A 169 12.56 15.08 -6.23
C TRP A 169 13.36 13.93 -6.86
N GLY A 170 12.85 13.30 -7.93
CA GLY A 170 13.47 12.16 -8.59
C GLY A 170 14.52 12.53 -9.65
N LYS A 171 14.77 13.82 -9.92
CA LYS A 171 15.62 14.28 -11.04
C LYS A 171 17.07 13.80 -10.98
N GLU A 172 17.61 13.68 -9.77
CA GLU A 172 19.00 13.22 -9.53
C GLU A 172 19.06 11.80 -8.97
N ALA A 173 17.90 11.16 -8.75
CA ALA A 173 17.82 9.85 -8.13
C ALA A 173 18.24 8.75 -9.12
N SER A 174 19.03 7.79 -8.62
CA SER A 174 19.42 6.63 -9.43
C SER A 174 18.29 5.59 -9.42
N PRO A 175 17.78 5.15 -10.58
CA PRO A 175 16.74 4.10 -10.64
C PRO A 175 17.26 2.72 -10.20
N GLY A 176 18.56 2.58 -9.92
CA GLY A 176 19.17 1.30 -9.57
C GLY A 176 18.98 0.28 -10.69
N LYS A 177 18.37 -0.86 -10.37
CA LYS A 177 18.05 -1.93 -11.34
C LYS A 177 16.70 -1.74 -12.07
N ALA A 178 15.97 -0.66 -11.78
CA ALA A 178 14.63 -0.48 -12.32
C ALA A 178 14.66 -0.20 -13.82
N LEU A 179 13.76 -0.86 -14.56
CA LEU A 179 13.48 -0.55 -15.96
C LEU A 179 12.67 0.76 -16.00
N VAL A 180 13.16 1.77 -16.70
CA VAL A 180 12.58 3.11 -16.71
C VAL A 180 11.57 3.28 -17.85
N ALA A 181 10.40 3.79 -17.52
CA ALA A 181 9.33 4.16 -18.44
C ALA A 181 8.89 5.60 -18.16
N ALA A 182 8.85 6.44 -19.20
CA ALA A 182 8.47 7.85 -19.05
C ALA A 182 7.02 8.04 -18.63
N ASP A 183 6.13 7.11 -19.01
CA ASP A 183 4.70 7.11 -18.72
C ASP A 183 4.16 5.68 -18.78
N TRP A 184 2.85 5.51 -18.62
CA TRP A 184 2.20 4.20 -18.69
C TRP A 184 2.24 3.57 -20.09
N ALA A 185 2.28 4.37 -21.16
CA ALA A 185 2.40 3.85 -22.51
C ALA A 185 3.77 3.17 -22.71
N ALA A 186 4.85 3.81 -22.27
CA ALA A 186 6.18 3.20 -22.24
C ALA A 186 6.26 2.02 -21.24
N ALA A 187 5.54 2.11 -20.10
CA ALA A 187 5.52 1.03 -19.12
C ALA A 187 4.87 -0.24 -19.67
N LYS A 188 3.90 -0.11 -20.58
CA LYS A 188 3.31 -1.24 -21.29
C LYS A 188 4.37 -2.06 -22.03
N ASP A 189 5.23 -1.41 -22.81
CA ASP A 189 6.27 -2.09 -23.58
C ASP A 189 7.29 -2.79 -22.66
N VAL A 190 7.61 -2.16 -21.52
CA VAL A 190 8.47 -2.76 -20.47
C VAL A 190 7.82 -4.02 -19.89
N LEU A 191 6.54 -3.95 -19.53
CA LEU A 191 5.81 -5.08 -18.94
C LEU A 191 5.60 -6.22 -19.96
N GLU A 192 5.43 -5.92 -21.24
CA GLU A 192 5.36 -6.92 -22.31
C GLU A 192 6.68 -7.65 -22.53
N LYS A 193 7.82 -6.94 -22.42
CA LYS A 193 9.15 -7.58 -22.43
C LYS A 193 9.32 -8.52 -21.23
N LEU A 194 8.88 -8.10 -20.04
CA LEU A 194 8.93 -8.95 -18.85
C LEU A 194 8.03 -10.19 -18.97
N ILE A 195 6.87 -10.08 -19.64
CA ILE A 195 6.02 -11.24 -19.96
C ILE A 195 6.80 -12.27 -20.80
N GLN A 196 7.54 -11.81 -21.81
CA GLN A 196 8.33 -12.67 -22.69
C GLN A 196 9.52 -13.29 -21.94
N GLU A 197 10.27 -12.48 -21.19
CA GLU A 197 11.41 -12.92 -20.38
C GLU A 197 11.02 -13.99 -19.36
N LEU A 198 9.92 -13.77 -18.65
CA LEU A 198 9.39 -14.70 -17.64
C LEU A 198 8.59 -15.86 -18.26
N ASN A 199 8.48 -15.93 -19.59
CA ASN A 199 7.73 -16.94 -20.34
C ASN A 199 6.28 -17.12 -19.83
N LEU A 200 5.61 -16.00 -19.50
CA LEU A 200 4.28 -16.04 -18.90
C LEU A 200 3.21 -16.38 -19.95
N LYS A 201 2.39 -17.38 -19.62
CA LYS A 201 1.22 -17.73 -20.42
C LYS A 201 -0.01 -17.00 -19.88
N PRO A 202 -0.92 -16.53 -20.75
CA PRO A 202 -2.18 -15.93 -20.30
C PRO A 202 -3.03 -16.99 -19.59
N SER A 203 -3.64 -16.63 -18.46
CA SER A 203 -4.63 -17.44 -17.77
C SER A 203 -5.90 -17.56 -18.61
N GLU A 204 -6.43 -18.77 -18.75
CA GLU A 204 -7.71 -19.03 -19.41
C GLU A 204 -8.91 -18.50 -18.60
N LYS A 205 -8.73 -18.35 -17.28
CA LYS A 205 -9.75 -17.85 -16.35
C LYS A 205 -9.28 -16.53 -15.76
N VAL A 206 -9.63 -15.43 -16.42
CA VAL A 206 -9.34 -14.07 -15.93
C VAL A 206 -10.61 -13.50 -15.35
N PHE A 207 -10.70 -13.50 -14.02
CA PHE A 207 -11.79 -12.81 -13.34
C PHE A 207 -11.45 -11.33 -13.21
N HIS A 208 -12.48 -10.48 -13.28
CA HIS A 208 -12.36 -9.11 -12.82
C HIS A 208 -11.90 -9.08 -11.37
N GLY A 209 -11.06 -8.11 -11.04
CA GLY A 209 -10.70 -7.84 -9.64
C GLY A 209 -11.97 -7.63 -8.81
N PRO A 210 -11.97 -8.03 -7.53
CA PRO A 210 -13.11 -7.80 -6.66
C PRO A 210 -13.33 -6.28 -6.49
N LYS A 211 -14.55 -5.90 -6.14
CA LYS A 211 -14.84 -4.53 -5.70
C LYS A 211 -14.15 -4.30 -4.36
N LEU A 212 -13.07 -3.53 -4.34
CA LEU A 212 -12.18 -3.34 -3.19
C LEU A 212 -12.86 -2.64 -2.02
N SER A 213 -13.83 -1.75 -2.30
CA SER A 213 -14.64 -1.06 -1.29
C SER A 213 -15.65 -1.95 -0.58
N LYS A 214 -15.85 -3.21 -1.03
CA LYS A 214 -16.62 -4.19 -0.25
C LYS A 214 -15.87 -4.72 0.97
N TYR A 215 -14.59 -4.37 1.15
CA TYR A 215 -13.77 -4.77 2.29
C TYR A 215 -13.87 -6.27 2.62
N THR A 216 -13.72 -7.10 1.59
CA THR A 216 -13.70 -8.55 1.76
C THR A 216 -12.36 -9.04 2.29
N ASP A 217 -11.42 -8.15 2.64
CA ASP A 217 -10.18 -8.54 3.28
C ASP A 217 -10.36 -8.69 4.79
N ASP A 218 -9.88 -9.81 5.28
CA ASP A 218 -9.85 -10.14 6.69
C ASP A 218 -8.61 -9.54 7.38
N GLN A 219 -7.66 -8.94 6.65
CA GLN A 219 -6.41 -8.47 7.21
C GLN A 219 -6.45 -6.99 7.64
N VAL A 220 -5.97 -6.71 8.85
CA VAL A 220 -5.72 -5.37 9.38
C VAL A 220 -4.24 -5.25 9.71
N THR A 221 -3.52 -4.34 9.06
CA THR A 221 -2.14 -4.00 9.45
C THR A 221 -2.17 -2.98 10.57
N VAL A 222 -1.45 -3.27 11.64
CA VAL A 222 -1.29 -2.41 12.81
C VAL A 222 0.07 -1.73 12.72
N SER A 223 0.09 -0.40 12.83
CA SER A 223 1.28 0.44 12.99
C SER A 223 1.23 1.22 14.30
N THR A 224 2.29 1.96 14.60
CA THR A 224 2.41 2.82 15.78
C THR A 224 1.75 4.19 15.59
N ARG A 225 1.27 4.54 14.39
CA ARG A 225 0.68 5.85 14.07
C ARG A 225 -0.61 6.17 14.81
N LYS A 226 -1.37 5.14 15.17
CA LYS A 226 -2.68 5.28 15.80
C LYS A 226 -2.73 4.42 17.06
N PRO A 227 -3.50 4.85 18.08
CA PRO A 227 -3.63 4.07 19.32
C PRO A 227 -4.39 2.75 19.07
N ALA A 228 -4.23 1.79 19.97
CA ALA A 228 -4.91 0.49 19.90
C ALA A 228 -6.44 0.60 19.73
N SER A 229 -7.07 1.61 20.35
CA SER A 229 -8.51 1.87 20.25
C SER A 229 -8.97 2.16 18.82
N PHE A 230 -8.12 2.81 18.00
CA PHE A 230 -8.41 3.06 16.60
C PHE A 230 -8.51 1.75 15.81
N TYR A 231 -7.54 0.84 16.00
CA TYR A 231 -7.56 -0.47 15.34
C TYR A 231 -8.71 -1.34 15.85
N ALA A 232 -9.01 -1.31 17.15
CA ALA A 232 -10.18 -1.99 17.70
C ALA A 232 -11.48 -1.54 17.02
N ASN A 233 -11.65 -0.24 16.77
CA ASN A 233 -12.79 0.29 16.04
C ASN A 233 -12.85 -0.20 14.58
N ILE A 234 -11.71 -0.27 13.89
CA ILE A 234 -11.64 -0.84 12.53
C ILE A 234 -12.08 -2.32 12.55
N ILE A 235 -11.53 -3.11 13.48
CA ILE A 235 -11.85 -4.54 13.62
C ILE A 235 -13.34 -4.73 13.91
N ASN A 236 -13.92 -3.96 14.82
CA ASN A 236 -15.34 -3.99 15.12
C ASN A 236 -16.20 -3.63 13.90
N SER A 237 -15.82 -2.60 13.16
CA SER A 237 -16.51 -2.23 11.92
C SER A 237 -16.51 -3.38 10.91
N LYS A 238 -15.38 -4.08 10.77
CA LYS A 238 -15.27 -5.27 9.92
C LYS A 238 -16.17 -6.43 10.40
N PHE A 239 -16.26 -6.70 11.70
CA PHE A 239 -17.15 -7.75 12.23
C PHE A 239 -18.64 -7.40 12.11
N VAL A 240 -19.02 -6.16 12.43
CA VAL A 240 -20.43 -5.74 12.54
C VAL A 240 -20.99 -5.28 11.21
N ILE A 241 -20.32 -4.35 10.54
CA ILE A 241 -20.82 -3.73 9.30
C ILE A 241 -20.53 -4.63 8.11
N GLN A 242 -19.32 -5.21 8.06
CA GLN A 242 -18.86 -5.99 6.91
C GLN A 242 -19.12 -7.50 7.05
N LYS A 243 -19.67 -7.93 8.20
CA LYS A 243 -20.03 -9.32 8.49
C LYS A 243 -18.88 -10.31 8.27
N GLN A 244 -17.65 -9.89 8.53
CA GLN A 244 -16.52 -10.82 8.56
C GLN A 244 -16.68 -11.77 9.76
N GLU A 245 -16.28 -13.02 9.58
CA GLU A 245 -16.27 -14.02 10.68
C GLU A 245 -14.89 -14.12 11.32
N THR A 246 -13.83 -13.84 10.54
CA THR A 246 -12.45 -13.85 10.99
C THR A 246 -11.74 -12.57 10.56
N ILE A 247 -10.82 -12.08 11.40
CA ILE A 247 -9.96 -10.93 11.12
C ILE A 247 -8.53 -11.27 11.57
N ARG A 248 -7.55 -11.02 10.71
CA ARG A 248 -6.12 -11.20 10.97
C ARG A 248 -5.45 -9.86 11.20
N LEU A 249 -4.94 -9.62 12.40
CA LEU A 249 -4.11 -8.46 12.70
C LEU A 249 -2.66 -8.82 12.36
N HIS A 250 -2.01 -8.02 11.53
CA HIS A 250 -0.58 -8.13 11.25
C HIS A 250 0.14 -6.95 11.86
N ALA A 251 1.15 -7.21 12.68
CA ALA A 251 1.96 -6.17 13.30
C ALA A 251 3.46 -6.44 13.12
N SER A 252 4.18 -5.39 12.76
CA SER A 252 5.64 -5.36 12.81
C SER A 252 6.14 -5.36 14.26
N ASN A 253 7.43 -5.56 14.48
CA ASN A 253 8.05 -5.57 15.81
C ASN A 253 7.67 -4.34 16.67
N TYR A 254 7.58 -3.17 16.05
CA TYR A 254 7.27 -1.92 16.75
C TYR A 254 5.79 -1.79 17.11
N ALA A 255 4.90 -2.45 16.37
CA ALA A 255 3.45 -2.37 16.55
C ALA A 255 2.87 -3.55 17.35
N ILE A 256 3.70 -4.50 17.82
CA ILE A 256 3.26 -5.68 18.57
C ILE A 256 2.40 -5.31 19.77
N ALA A 257 2.87 -4.38 20.60
CA ALA A 257 2.15 -3.95 21.79
C ALA A 257 0.78 -3.35 21.43
N THR A 258 0.74 -2.48 20.41
CA THR A 258 -0.49 -1.89 19.89
C THR A 258 -1.47 -2.95 19.39
N ALA A 259 -0.99 -3.98 18.68
CA ALA A 259 -1.83 -5.05 18.16
C ALA A 259 -2.41 -5.94 19.27
N ILE A 260 -1.61 -6.27 20.29
CA ILE A 260 -2.08 -7.01 21.46
C ILE A 260 -3.14 -6.21 22.22
N GLN A 261 -2.89 -4.91 22.45
CA GLN A 261 -3.86 -4.03 23.11
C GLN A 261 -5.16 -3.89 22.30
N ALA A 262 -5.07 -3.80 20.97
CA ALA A 262 -6.25 -3.73 20.11
C ALA A 262 -7.05 -5.04 20.18
N ALA A 263 -6.39 -6.19 20.11
CA ALA A 263 -7.02 -7.50 20.24
C ALA A 263 -7.71 -7.68 21.61
N GLU A 264 -7.05 -7.27 22.70
CA GLU A 264 -7.65 -7.35 24.04
C GLU A 264 -8.84 -6.39 24.19
N THR A 265 -8.78 -5.19 23.60
CA THR A 265 -9.90 -4.24 23.58
C THR A 265 -11.14 -4.85 22.90
N VAL A 266 -10.96 -5.47 21.73
CA VAL A 266 -12.06 -6.13 20.98
C VAL A 266 -12.64 -7.31 21.77
N LYS A 267 -11.78 -8.06 22.45
CA LYS A 267 -12.18 -9.18 23.33
C LYS A 267 -12.96 -8.69 24.55
N GLN A 268 -12.53 -7.60 25.21
CA GLN A 268 -13.23 -6.99 26.34
C GLN A 268 -14.61 -6.47 25.94
N GLN A 269 -14.76 -5.99 24.71
CA GLN A 269 -16.05 -5.58 24.13
C GLN A 269 -16.95 -6.77 23.74
N GLN A 270 -16.51 -8.02 24.00
CA GLN A 270 -17.22 -9.26 23.66
C GLN A 270 -17.57 -9.40 22.18
N HIS A 271 -16.82 -8.77 21.29
CA HIS A 271 -17.05 -8.87 19.85
C HIS A 271 -16.32 -10.05 19.20
N ALA A 272 -15.20 -10.50 19.77
CA ALA A 272 -14.40 -11.59 19.24
C ALA A 272 -13.55 -12.29 20.32
N VAL A 273 -13.01 -13.45 19.95
CA VAL A 273 -11.96 -14.18 20.69
C VAL A 273 -10.72 -14.31 19.85
N VAL A 274 -9.54 -14.36 20.49
CA VAL A 274 -8.30 -14.69 19.81
C VAL A 274 -8.31 -16.19 19.52
N SER A 275 -8.43 -16.58 18.25
CA SER A 275 -8.42 -17.98 17.81
C SER A 275 -7.00 -18.51 17.62
N LYS A 276 -6.06 -17.64 17.23
CA LYS A 276 -4.67 -18.01 16.94
C LYS A 276 -3.72 -16.84 17.13
N ILE A 277 -2.53 -17.13 17.66
CA ILE A 277 -1.39 -16.21 17.61
C ILE A 277 -0.26 -16.96 16.92
N SER A 278 0.30 -16.37 15.88
CA SER A 278 1.50 -16.90 15.22
C SER A 278 2.59 -15.86 15.22
N THR A 279 3.81 -16.31 15.51
CA THR A 279 5.00 -15.48 15.40
C THR A 279 5.70 -15.81 14.11
N ARG A 280 6.01 -14.78 13.33
CA ARG A 280 6.87 -14.89 12.15
C ARG A 280 8.09 -14.04 12.36
N SER A 281 9.05 -14.16 11.47
CA SER A 281 10.20 -13.28 11.49
C SER A 281 10.70 -13.08 10.08
N PHE A 282 11.14 -11.87 9.79
CA PHE A 282 11.85 -11.60 8.56
C PHE A 282 13.32 -11.37 8.86
N TYR A 283 14.16 -11.70 7.89
CA TYR A 283 15.60 -11.51 8.00
C TYR A 283 15.97 -10.14 7.45
N ARG A 284 16.51 -9.28 8.31
CA ARG A 284 17.14 -8.03 7.86
C ARG A 284 18.64 -8.26 7.71
N LYS A 285 19.16 -8.17 6.49
CA LYS A 285 20.62 -8.13 6.26
C LYS A 285 21.20 -6.85 6.86
N ASN A 286 22.31 -6.99 7.57
CA ASN A 286 23.03 -5.85 8.12
C ASN A 286 23.74 -5.08 7.01
N LYS A 287 23.62 -3.74 7.03
CA LYS A 287 24.25 -2.85 6.02
C LYS A 287 25.79 -2.96 5.96
N SER A 288 26.43 -3.50 7.00
CA SER A 288 27.89 -3.60 7.12
C SER A 288 28.51 -4.92 6.62
N GLY A 289 27.73 -5.87 6.10
CA GLY A 289 28.25 -7.13 5.52
C GLY A 289 28.93 -8.11 6.50
N SER A 290 29.22 -7.71 7.75
CA SER A 290 29.98 -8.49 8.72
C SER A 290 29.17 -9.05 9.90
N GLY A 291 27.82 -9.01 9.83
CA GLY A 291 26.96 -9.40 10.94
C GLY A 291 25.84 -10.35 10.53
N TYR A 292 25.48 -11.26 11.46
CA TYR A 292 24.32 -12.14 11.34
C TYR A 292 23.06 -11.35 10.97
N ALA A 293 22.25 -11.89 10.06
CA ALA A 293 20.97 -11.30 9.69
C ALA A 293 20.08 -11.16 10.95
N GLN A 294 19.61 -9.95 11.22
CA GLN A 294 18.77 -9.69 12.39
C GLN A 294 17.38 -10.25 12.12
N ARG A 295 16.95 -11.18 12.97
CA ARG A 295 15.60 -11.74 12.96
C ARG A 295 14.66 -10.71 13.59
N ILE A 296 13.82 -10.06 12.79
CA ILE A 296 12.85 -9.09 13.30
C ILE A 296 11.52 -9.82 13.52
N PRO A 297 11.01 -9.87 14.76
CA PRO A 297 9.80 -10.60 15.06
C PRO A 297 8.57 -9.89 14.49
N LYS A 298 7.59 -10.70 14.12
CA LYS A 298 6.25 -10.28 13.71
C LYS A 298 5.23 -11.14 14.45
N ILE A 299 4.02 -10.61 14.55
CA ILE A 299 2.89 -11.32 15.13
C ILE A 299 1.71 -11.16 14.19
N GLU A 300 1.06 -12.29 13.95
CA GLU A 300 -0.24 -12.39 13.32
C GLU A 300 -1.22 -12.90 14.38
N ILE A 301 -2.22 -12.09 14.72
CA ILE A 301 -3.30 -12.44 15.65
C ILE A 301 -4.55 -12.68 14.82
N GLU A 302 -5.09 -13.88 14.87
CA GLU A 302 -6.39 -14.18 14.29
C GLU A 302 -7.47 -14.00 15.37
N LEU A 303 -8.46 -13.18 15.03
CA LEU A 303 -9.66 -12.94 15.82
C LEU A 303 -10.84 -13.61 15.14
N GLN A 304 -11.61 -14.38 15.90
CA GLN A 304 -12.86 -14.98 15.46
C GLN A 304 -14.03 -14.28 16.13
N LYS A 305 -15.02 -13.87 15.33
CA LYS A 305 -16.23 -13.22 15.80
C LYS A 305 -16.98 -14.13 16.77
N LEU A 306 -17.46 -13.55 17.87
CA LEU A 306 -18.35 -14.28 18.78
C LEU A 306 -19.76 -14.32 18.20
N ALA A 307 -20.41 -15.49 18.29
CA ALA A 307 -21.83 -15.60 17.98
C ALA A 307 -22.61 -14.64 18.90
N ALA A 308 -23.58 -13.92 18.34
CA ALA A 308 -24.46 -13.08 19.15
C ALA A 308 -25.13 -13.97 20.21
N LYS A 309 -25.03 -13.57 21.49
CA LYS A 309 -25.81 -14.23 22.54
C LYS A 309 -27.28 -14.03 22.18
N ALA A 310 -27.99 -15.14 21.99
CA ALA A 310 -29.43 -15.19 21.77
C ALA A 310 -30.19 -14.63 22.99
#